data_AF-A1YFB8-F1
#
_entry.id   AF-A1YFB8-F1
#
_cell.length_a   1.000
_cell.length_b   1.000
_cell.length_c   1.000
_cell.angle_alpha   90.00
_cell.angle_beta   90.00
_cell.angle_gamma   90.00
#
_symmetry.space_group_name_H-M   'P 1'
#
loop_
_entity.id
_entity.type
_entity.pdbx_description
1 polymer ?
#
loop_
_entity_poly.entity_id
_entity_poly.type
_entity_poly.pdbx_seq_one_letter_code
_entity_poly.pdbx_strand_id
1 'polypeptide(L)'
;QIQPSATIQETQQWLLKNRFSSYTRLFSNFSGADLLKLTKEDLVQICGAADGIRLYNSLKSRSVRPRLTIYVCREQPGSTVLQGQQQAASSASENGSGAPYVYHAIYLEEMIASEVARKLALVFNIPLHQINQVYRQGPTGIHILVSDQ
;
A
#
# COMPACT_ATOMS: atom_id res chain seq x y z
N GLN A 1 7.10 2.32 -10.18
CA GLN A 1 8.42 2.96 -9.98
C GLN A 1 9.45 2.29 -10.87
N ILE A 2 10.39 3.02 -11.45
CA ILE A 2 11.50 2.42 -12.23
C ILE A 2 12.58 1.90 -11.26
N GLN A 3 13.16 0.74 -11.55
CA GLN A 3 14.21 0.15 -10.73
C GLN A 3 15.60 0.63 -11.18
N PRO A 4 16.59 0.75 -10.28
CA PRO A 4 17.97 1.08 -10.67
C PRO A 4 18.57 0.06 -11.65
N SER A 5 18.19 -1.21 -11.53
CA SER A 5 18.63 -2.28 -12.43
C SER A 5 17.92 -2.31 -13.78
N ALA A 6 16.96 -1.40 -14.03
CA ALA A 6 16.21 -1.39 -15.28
C ALA A 6 17.14 -1.09 -16.46
N THR A 7 17.03 -1.90 -17.50
CA THR A 7 17.74 -1.73 -18.76
C THR A 7 17.29 -0.46 -19.48
N ILE A 8 18.05 -0.06 -20.50
CA ILE A 8 17.71 1.08 -21.36
C ILE A 8 16.31 0.89 -21.98
N GLN A 9 16.00 -0.31 -22.48
CA GLN A 9 14.72 -0.61 -23.11
C GLN A 9 13.55 -0.49 -22.13
N GLU A 10 13.70 -1.02 -20.91
CA GLU A 10 12.69 -0.89 -19.85
C GLU A 10 12.52 0.57 -19.42
N THR A 11 13.60 1.35 -19.40
CA THR A 11 13.58 2.78 -19.10
C THR A 11 12.78 3.55 -20.15
N GLN A 12 12.98 3.23 -21.43
CA GLN A 12 12.22 3.81 -22.54
C GLN A 12 10.73 3.47 -22.46
N GLN A 13 10.40 2.21 -22.19
CA GLN A 13 9.01 1.78 -21.99
C GLN A 13 8.36 2.48 -20.79
N TRP A 14 9.13 2.67 -19.72
CA TRP A 14 8.66 3.40 -18.54
C TRP A 14 8.33 4.87 -18.88
N LEU A 15 9.18 5.57 -19.64
CA LEU A 15 8.92 6.95 -20.08
C LEU A 15 7.64 7.03 -20.92
N LEU A 16 7.45 6.10 -21.88
CA LEU A 16 6.24 6.01 -22.70
C LEU A 16 4.99 5.81 -21.83
N LYS A 17 5.02 4.85 -20.91
CA LYS A 17 3.90 4.52 -20.02
C LYS A 17 3.52 5.66 -19.08
N ASN A 18 4.48 6.48 -18.67
CA ASN A 18 4.28 7.59 -17.74
C ASN A 18 4.05 8.94 -18.44
N ARG A 19 3.69 8.94 -19.73
CA ARG A 19 3.39 10.16 -20.53
C ARG A 19 4.59 11.11 -20.68
N PHE A 20 5.80 10.57 -20.76
CA PHE A 20 7.04 11.28 -21.06
C PHE A 20 7.61 10.89 -22.44
N SER A 21 6.73 10.55 -23.39
CA SER A 21 7.12 10.10 -24.74
C SER A 21 8.01 11.09 -25.48
N SER A 22 7.78 12.40 -25.32
CA SER A 22 8.60 13.47 -25.92
C SER A 22 10.08 13.43 -25.50
N TYR A 23 10.40 12.81 -24.37
CA TYR A 23 11.77 12.74 -23.83
C TYR A 23 12.45 11.39 -24.08
N THR A 24 11.78 10.43 -24.71
CA THR A 24 12.33 9.09 -25.02
C THR A 24 13.64 9.17 -25.81
N ARG A 25 13.67 10.00 -26.87
CA ARG A 25 14.88 10.29 -27.64
C ARG A 25 15.99 10.92 -26.82
N LEU A 26 15.65 11.84 -25.92
CA LEU A 26 16.64 12.56 -25.12
C LEU A 26 17.32 11.62 -24.10
N PHE A 27 16.56 10.68 -23.53
CA PHE A 27 17.06 9.69 -22.59
C PHE A 27 17.35 8.32 -23.24
N SER A 28 17.59 8.27 -24.56
CA SER A 28 17.64 7.00 -25.32
C SER A 28 18.68 6.01 -24.82
N ASN A 29 19.74 6.50 -24.18
CA ASN A 29 20.87 5.71 -23.68
C ASN A 29 20.91 5.61 -22.16
N PHE A 30 19.87 6.09 -21.48
CA PHE A 30 19.82 6.08 -20.01
C PHE A 30 19.28 4.73 -19.52
N SER A 31 20.04 4.09 -18.63
CA SER A 31 19.52 3.01 -17.80
C SER A 31 18.66 3.57 -16.66
N GLY A 32 17.97 2.70 -15.92
CA GLY A 32 17.21 3.10 -14.74
C GLY A 32 18.10 3.78 -13.69
N ALA A 33 19.33 3.29 -13.50
CA ALA A 33 20.31 3.89 -12.60
C ALA A 33 20.72 5.29 -13.05
N ASP A 34 20.97 5.51 -14.34
CA ASP A 34 21.39 6.81 -14.86
C ASP A 34 20.26 7.84 -14.73
N LEU A 35 19.04 7.45 -15.08
CA LEU A 35 17.87 8.32 -14.96
C LEU A 35 17.59 8.69 -13.48
N LEU A 36 17.83 7.75 -12.56
CA LEU A 36 17.68 7.99 -11.12
C LEU A 36 18.81 8.81 -10.50
N LYS A 37 19.96 8.99 -11.15
CA LYS A 37 21.05 9.86 -10.66
C LYS A 37 20.77 11.34 -10.89
N LEU A 38 19.94 11.68 -11.87
CA LEU A 38 19.60 13.06 -12.17
C LEU A 38 18.91 13.73 -10.98
N THR A 39 19.36 14.94 -10.66
CA THR A 39 18.77 15.78 -9.63
C THR A 39 17.48 16.43 -10.13
N LYS A 40 16.73 17.08 -9.24
CA LYS A 40 15.53 17.83 -9.63
C LYS A 40 15.92 18.97 -10.56
N GLU A 41 17.03 19.63 -10.26
CA GLU A 41 17.58 20.76 -10.99
C GLU A 41 17.98 20.33 -12.41
N ASP A 42 18.68 19.20 -12.57
CA ASP A 42 19.04 18.65 -13.87
C ASP A 42 17.80 18.41 -14.74
N LEU A 43 16.79 17.75 -14.17
CA LEU A 43 15.55 17.43 -14.91
C LEU A 43 14.76 18.69 -15.28
N VAL A 44 14.75 19.71 -14.42
CA VAL A 44 14.13 21.00 -14.73
C VAL A 44 14.88 21.71 -15.85
N GLN A 45 16.22 21.64 -15.88
CA GLN A 45 17.02 22.23 -16.94
C GLN A 45 16.85 21.51 -18.27
N ILE A 46 16.71 20.19 -18.25
CA ILE A 46 16.58 19.35 -19.45
C ILE A 46 15.16 19.38 -20.01
N CYS A 47 14.15 19.20 -19.15
CA CYS A 47 12.75 19.01 -19.56
C CYS A 47 11.89 20.28 -19.44
N GLY A 48 12.40 21.33 -18.80
CA GLY A 48 11.64 22.50 -18.39
C GLY A 48 11.00 22.34 -17.00
N ALA A 49 10.59 23.45 -16.38
CA ALA A 49 10.11 23.47 -14.99
C ALA A 49 8.94 22.51 -14.73
N ALA A 50 7.89 22.54 -15.54
CA ALA A 50 6.70 21.72 -15.34
C ALA A 50 7.01 20.21 -15.48
N ASP A 51 7.63 19.84 -16.60
CA ASP A 51 7.86 18.44 -16.95
C ASP A 51 9.03 17.83 -16.15
N GLY A 52 10.07 18.62 -15.85
CA GLY A 52 11.18 18.21 -15.00
C GLY A 52 10.74 17.93 -13.56
N ILE A 53 9.89 18.78 -12.97
CA ILE A 53 9.32 18.53 -11.64
C ILE A 53 8.43 17.27 -11.67
N ARG A 54 7.58 17.13 -12.69
CA ARG A 54 6.70 15.95 -12.84
C ARG A 54 7.54 14.67 -12.94
N LEU A 55 8.56 14.66 -13.79
CA LEU A 55 9.44 13.52 -13.99
C LEU A 55 10.25 13.17 -12.74
N TYR A 56 10.83 14.16 -12.06
CA TYR A 56 11.56 13.95 -10.80
C TYR A 56 10.67 13.25 -9.75
N ASN A 57 9.43 13.71 -9.58
CA ASN A 57 8.50 13.11 -8.64
C ASN A 57 8.10 11.68 -9.04
N SER A 58 7.93 11.40 -10.33
CA SER A 58 7.67 10.05 -10.84
C SER A 58 8.85 9.09 -10.64
N LEU A 59 10.09 9.59 -10.73
CA LEU A 59 11.31 8.81 -10.54
C LEU A 59 11.59 8.53 -9.06
N LYS A 60 11.46 9.55 -8.23
CA LYS A 60 11.76 9.49 -6.80
C LYS A 60 10.57 9.08 -5.95
N SER A 61 9.46 8.65 -6.56
CA SER A 61 8.17 8.28 -5.94
C SER A 61 8.26 8.32 -4.43
N ARG A 62 7.99 9.49 -3.86
CA ARG A 62 7.89 9.59 -2.40
C ARG A 62 6.74 8.66 -2.06
N SER A 63 7.01 7.61 -1.31
CA SER A 63 5.97 6.83 -0.66
C SER A 63 5.04 7.84 -0.01
N VAL A 64 3.79 7.89 -0.47
CA VAL A 64 2.81 8.79 0.12
C VAL A 64 2.74 8.38 1.58
N ARG A 65 2.97 9.32 2.50
CA ARG A 65 2.85 9.00 3.92
C ARG A 65 1.43 8.46 4.12
N PRO A 66 1.25 7.27 4.71
CA PRO A 66 -0.07 6.72 4.86
C PRO A 66 -0.96 7.71 5.61
N ARG A 67 -2.12 7.97 5.04
CA ARG A 67 -3.15 8.85 5.63
C ARG A 67 -3.81 8.17 6.83
N LEU A 68 -3.88 6.83 6.82
CA LEU A 68 -4.37 6.00 7.91
C LEU A 68 -3.61 4.68 7.97
N THR A 69 -3.38 4.17 9.18
CA THR A 69 -2.89 2.79 9.41
C THR A 69 -3.98 2.00 10.13
N ILE A 70 -4.35 0.85 9.58
CA ILE A 70 -5.33 -0.08 10.16
C ILE A 70 -4.58 -1.35 10.57
N TYR A 71 -4.72 -1.79 11.82
CA TYR A 71 -4.20 -3.08 12.27
C TYR A 71 -5.29 -4.13 12.17
N VAL A 72 -5.02 -5.24 11.49
CA VAL A 72 -5.99 -6.30 11.24
C VAL A 72 -5.45 -7.68 11.65
N CYS A 73 -6.30 -8.51 12.21
CA CYS A 73 -6.01 -9.92 12.47
C CYS A 73 -7.20 -10.77 12.04
N ARG A 74 -6.94 -12.05 11.73
CA ARG A 74 -8.02 -13.00 11.44
C ARG A 74 -8.64 -13.42 12.76
N GLU A 75 -9.97 -13.39 12.84
CA GLU A 75 -10.70 -13.89 14.00
C GLU A 75 -10.47 -15.41 14.13
N GLN A 76 -10.05 -15.86 15.31
CA GLN A 76 -9.76 -17.27 15.56
C GLN A 76 -10.99 -17.96 16.16
N PRO A 77 -11.45 -19.08 15.56
CA PRO A 77 -12.58 -19.84 16.10
C PRO A 77 -12.18 -20.44 17.45
N GLY A 78 -12.71 -19.87 18.53
CA GLY A 78 -12.36 -20.23 19.92
C GLY A 78 -12.08 -19.04 20.84
N SER A 79 -12.03 -17.82 20.29
CA SER A 79 -11.70 -16.62 21.05
C SER A 79 -12.91 -15.73 21.34
N THR A 80 -13.95 -16.32 21.92
CA THR A 80 -15.12 -15.59 22.44
C THR A 80 -14.87 -15.08 23.87
N VAL A 81 -13.80 -14.33 24.15
CA VAL A 81 -13.66 -13.67 25.47
C VAL A 81 -12.83 -12.39 25.39
N LEU A 82 -13.36 -11.30 24.84
CA LEU A 82 -12.90 -9.94 25.19
C LEU A 82 -14.04 -8.91 25.17
N GLN A 83 -15.28 -9.31 25.49
CA GLN A 83 -16.27 -8.37 26.00
C GLN A 83 -16.21 -8.39 27.54
N GLY A 84 -15.36 -7.50 28.07
CA GLY A 84 -15.44 -6.95 29.43
C GLY A 84 -15.56 -7.94 30.59
N GLN A 85 -14.44 -8.54 31.01
CA GLN A 85 -14.19 -8.78 32.44
C GLN A 85 -12.72 -9.13 32.68
N GLN A 86 -12.05 -8.19 33.34
CA GLN A 86 -10.77 -8.42 33.98
C GLN A 86 -11.05 -9.26 35.22
N GLN A 87 -10.95 -10.59 35.12
CA GLN A 87 -10.97 -11.45 36.30
C GLN A 87 -9.79 -12.42 36.32
N ALA A 88 -9.13 -12.31 37.47
CA ALA A 88 -7.97 -12.99 38.03
C ALA A 88 -7.61 -14.35 37.45
N ALA A 89 -6.29 -14.54 37.37
CA ALA A 89 -5.61 -15.80 37.21
C ALA A 89 -6.18 -16.89 38.13
N SER A 90 -6.65 -17.99 37.54
CA SER A 90 -6.60 -19.29 38.19
C SER A 90 -6.68 -20.44 37.18
N SER A 91 -5.66 -21.29 37.27
CA SER A 91 -5.62 -22.72 36.94
C SER A 91 -5.83 -23.19 35.49
N ALA A 92 -4.69 -23.51 34.87
CA ALA A 92 -4.41 -24.78 34.20
C ALA A 92 -5.53 -25.41 33.35
N SER A 93 -5.44 -25.18 32.04
CA SER A 93 -5.85 -26.16 31.02
C SER A 93 -4.84 -26.11 29.88
N GLU A 94 -3.95 -27.10 29.83
CA GLU A 94 -2.84 -27.21 28.88
C GLU A 94 -3.25 -27.74 27.49
N ASN A 95 -4.48 -27.51 27.03
CA ASN A 95 -4.97 -28.02 25.74
C ASN A 95 -5.86 -27.04 24.96
N GLY A 96 -5.57 -25.74 25.07
CA GLY A 96 -6.07 -24.74 24.13
C GLY A 96 -4.91 -24.22 23.31
N SER A 97 -4.87 -24.51 22.01
CA SER A 97 -3.97 -23.87 21.05
C SER A 97 -4.30 -22.37 20.93
N GLY A 98 -4.01 -21.59 21.97
CA GLY A 98 -4.18 -20.15 21.99
C GLY A 98 -3.04 -19.50 21.22
N ALA A 99 -3.03 -19.64 19.90
CA ALA A 99 -2.08 -18.91 19.08
C ALA A 99 -2.31 -17.40 19.31
N PRO A 100 -1.25 -16.62 19.58
CA PRO A 100 -1.40 -15.18 19.79
C PRO A 100 -2.00 -14.54 18.53
N TYR A 101 -2.85 -13.53 18.70
CA TYR A 101 -3.34 -12.75 17.56
C TYR A 101 -2.17 -12.05 16.87
N VAL A 102 -1.94 -12.41 15.61
CA VAL A 102 -0.97 -11.73 14.75
C VAL A 102 -1.68 -10.60 14.02
N TYR A 103 -1.38 -9.37 14.42
CA TYR A 103 -1.88 -8.16 13.79
C TYR A 103 -0.96 -7.74 12.64
N HIS A 104 -1.57 -7.38 11.52
CA HIS A 104 -0.91 -6.87 10.32
C HIS A 104 -1.27 -5.41 10.13
N ALA A 105 -0.27 -4.55 9.91
CA ALA A 105 -0.50 -3.15 9.59
C ALA A 105 -0.84 -2.99 8.09
N ILE A 106 -2.01 -2.42 7.82
CA ILE A 106 -2.43 -1.96 6.49
C ILE A 106 -2.29 -0.44 6.47
N TYR A 107 -1.43 0.05 5.59
CA TYR A 107 -1.20 1.47 5.35
C TYR A 107 -2.10 1.94 4.23
N LEU A 108 -2.92 2.96 4.41
CA LEU A 108 -3.75 3.53 3.35
C LEU A 108 -3.12 4.81 2.81
N GLU A 109 -2.88 4.86 1.51
CA GLU A 109 -2.37 6.03 0.78
C GLU A 109 -3.52 6.98 0.44
N GLU A 110 -4.67 6.41 0.07
CA GLU A 110 -5.93 7.09 -0.19
C GLU A 110 -7.00 6.60 0.81
N MET A 111 -7.87 7.51 1.24
CA MET A 111 -8.95 7.18 2.19
C MET A 111 -10.17 6.66 1.42
N ILE A 112 -10.00 5.54 0.71
CA ILE A 112 -11.00 4.95 -0.20
C ILE A 112 -11.25 3.48 0.16
N ALA A 113 -12.52 3.08 0.19
CA ALA A 113 -12.98 1.73 0.53
C ALA A 113 -12.35 0.64 -0.37
N SER A 114 -12.15 0.95 -1.66
CA SER A 114 -11.51 0.01 -2.61
C SER A 114 -10.04 -0.29 -2.25
N GLU A 115 -9.33 0.66 -1.64
CA GLU A 115 -7.96 0.43 -1.17
C GLU A 115 -7.94 -0.48 0.06
N VAL A 116 -8.88 -0.27 0.98
CA VAL A 116 -9.07 -1.13 2.16
C VAL A 116 -9.32 -2.57 1.71
N ALA A 117 -10.29 -2.79 0.83
CA ALA A 117 -10.62 -4.13 0.32
C ALA A 117 -9.41 -4.80 -0.35
N ARG A 118 -8.67 -4.07 -1.18
CA ARG A 118 -7.47 -4.60 -1.86
C ARG A 118 -6.36 -4.95 -0.89
N LYS A 119 -6.08 -4.11 0.11
CA LYS A 119 -5.03 -4.38 1.09
C LYS A 119 -5.42 -5.49 2.07
N LEU A 120 -6.71 -5.62 2.42
CA LEU A 120 -7.23 -6.78 3.15
C LEU A 120 -7.07 -8.09 2.35
N ALA A 121 -7.47 -8.09 1.08
CA ALA A 121 -7.30 -9.22 0.17
C ALA A 121 -5.84 -9.71 0.12
N LEU A 122 -4.89 -8.78 0.00
CA LEU A 122 -3.47 -9.08 -0.01
C LEU A 122 -2.97 -9.64 1.33
N VAL A 123 -3.32 -9.02 2.46
CA VAL A 123 -2.87 -9.45 3.79
C VAL A 123 -3.37 -10.85 4.15
N PHE A 124 -4.62 -11.16 3.81
CA PHE A 124 -5.22 -12.47 4.13
C PHE A 124 -5.11 -13.50 3.01
N ASN A 125 -4.43 -13.16 1.91
CA ASN A 125 -4.29 -13.99 0.72
C ASN A 125 -5.64 -14.50 0.17
N ILE A 126 -6.60 -13.59 0.06
CA ILE A 126 -7.95 -13.85 -0.47
C ILE A 126 -8.11 -13.09 -1.79
N PRO A 127 -8.63 -13.70 -2.87
CA PRO A 127 -8.91 -12.99 -4.11
C PRO A 127 -9.89 -11.82 -3.89
N LEU A 128 -9.60 -10.65 -4.47
CA LEU A 128 -10.41 -9.44 -4.28
C LEU A 128 -11.88 -9.63 -4.63
N HIS A 129 -12.19 -10.43 -5.65
CA HIS A 129 -13.58 -10.71 -6.08
C HIS A 129 -14.39 -11.50 -5.05
N GLN A 130 -13.74 -12.12 -4.05
CA GLN A 130 -14.43 -12.78 -2.93
C GLN A 130 -14.81 -11.79 -1.81
N ILE A 131 -14.30 -10.56 -1.86
CA ILE A 131 -14.68 -9.50 -0.93
C ILE A 131 -15.79 -8.67 -1.57
N ASN A 132 -17.04 -8.93 -1.14
CA ASN A 132 -18.19 -8.15 -1.60
C ASN A 132 -18.24 -6.77 -0.94
N GLN A 133 -18.13 -6.73 0.39
CA GLN A 133 -18.29 -5.53 1.19
C GLN A 133 -17.41 -5.57 2.44
N VAL A 134 -16.99 -4.39 2.90
CA VAL A 134 -16.22 -4.23 4.14
C VAL A 134 -17.08 -3.45 5.12
N TYR A 135 -17.22 -3.96 6.33
CA TYR A 135 -18.02 -3.35 7.39
C TYR A 135 -17.14 -3.01 8.59
N ARG A 136 -17.42 -1.89 9.25
CA ARG A 136 -16.93 -1.61 10.60
C ARG A 136 -18.02 -1.93 11.61
N GLN A 137 -17.70 -2.71 12.64
CA GLN A 137 -18.64 -3.01 13.71
C GLN A 137 -18.52 -1.97 14.82
N GLY A 138 -19.62 -1.34 15.20
CA GLY A 138 -19.69 -0.40 16.32
C GLY A 138 -19.80 -1.10 17.69
N PRO A 139 -19.69 -0.35 18.80
CA PRO A 139 -19.74 -0.92 20.17
C PRO A 139 -21.03 -1.69 20.50
N THR A 140 -22.13 -1.38 19.83
CA THR A 140 -23.43 -2.05 19.99
C THR A 140 -23.62 -3.23 19.03
N GLY A 141 -22.58 -3.63 18.29
CA GLY A 141 -22.65 -4.71 17.31
C GLY A 141 -23.23 -4.32 15.96
N ILE A 142 -23.59 -3.04 15.75
CA ILE A 142 -24.11 -2.55 14.47
C ILE A 142 -22.99 -2.49 13.43
N HIS A 143 -23.21 -3.13 12.28
CA HIS A 143 -22.30 -3.10 11.14
C HIS A 143 -22.59 -1.88 10.28
N ILE A 144 -21.56 -1.06 10.06
CA ILE A 144 -21.62 0.12 9.19
C ILE A 144 -20.75 -0.15 7.98
N LEU A 145 -21.33 -0.03 6.78
CA LEU A 145 -20.61 -0.20 5.53
C LEU A 145 -19.47 0.83 5.43
N VAL A 146 -18.28 0.37 5.05
CA VAL A 146 -17.16 1.27 4.72
C VAL A 146 -17.38 1.81 3.32
N SER A 147 -17.67 3.11 3.21
CA SER A 147 -17.92 3.84 1.97
C SER A 147 -16.98 5.04 1.82
N ASP A 148 -16.93 5.61 0.61
CA ASP A 148 -16.13 6.80 0.28
C ASP A 148 -16.83 8.13 0.59
N GLN A 149 -18.09 8.09 1.06
CA GLN A 149 -18.91 9.25 1.45
C GLN A 149 -18.72 9.64 2.91
#